data_AF-A0A352VSB0-F1
#
_entry.id   AF-A0A352VSB0-F1
#
_cell.length_a   1.000
_cell.length_b   1.000
_cell.length_c   1.000
_cell.angle_alpha   90.00
_cell.angle_beta   90.00
_cell.angle_gamma   90.00
#
_symmetry.space_group_name_H-M   'P 1'
#
loop_
_entity.id
_entity.type
_entity.pdbx_description
1 polymer ?
#
loop_
_entity_poly.entity_id
_entity_poly.type
_entity_poly.pdbx_seq_one_letter_code
_entity_poly.pdbx_strand_id
1 'polypeptide(L)'
;ETLVSFAAGASEGEMRLEVTWPRGGVTLISVAANRLYEVRESGAQRVPDVTGSPFVEAIFEDVSSSLDHRHREQPFADLARQPLLPYELSRLGPGVTWADVDRDGDPDLIIAAAQGGRTSVLLNDGGRFTSVPGTTSLHDQTTILPSWRAGVVSLLVGRTSFDAESAAEARGLAGVTRLAWRGGSESEAVAEPLLSSVGPLAQADVDGDGDLDLFVGGRTVPAFYPLPATSRLLINEEGVYRDTEQTGFEDLGLVSGAVFTDIDNDGDPDLALAVEWGPIRLFLNQGGTFTDVTERWGLASLTGLWRGITSGDLDGDGRMDLVATNEGLNSRLVTSPDRLLTLVHGD
;
A
#
# COMPACT_ATOMS: atom_id res chain seq x y z
N GLU A 1 -7.57 11.58 28.73
CA GLU A 1 -6.56 10.64 29.23
C GLU A 1 -5.85 10.06 28.03
N THR A 2 -4.53 9.94 28.07
CA THR A 2 -3.77 9.34 26.97
C THR A 2 -3.70 7.84 27.22
N LEU A 3 -4.34 7.05 26.35
CA LEU A 3 -4.26 5.60 26.36
C LEU A 3 -3.28 5.17 25.26
N VAL A 4 -2.29 4.34 25.61
CA VAL A 4 -1.31 3.80 24.68
C VAL A 4 -1.31 2.28 24.83
N SER A 5 -1.33 1.56 23.71
CA SER A 5 -1.29 0.10 23.66
C SER A 5 0.01 -0.38 23.02
N PHE A 6 0.61 -1.42 23.58
CA PHE A 6 1.83 -2.03 23.08
C PHE A 6 1.59 -3.52 22.79
N ALA A 7 2.12 -4.01 21.67
CA ALA A 7 2.20 -5.44 21.42
C ALA A 7 3.28 -6.04 22.33
N ALA A 8 2.98 -7.17 22.96
CA ALA A 8 3.91 -7.90 23.80
C ALA A 8 4.13 -9.30 23.18
N GLY A 9 5.39 -9.69 22.98
CA GLY A 9 5.73 -11.02 22.50
C GLY A 9 5.41 -12.11 23.53
N ALA A 10 5.33 -13.37 23.09
CA ALA A 10 5.00 -14.52 23.93
C ALA A 10 6.08 -14.91 24.97
N SER A 11 7.17 -14.14 25.10
CA SER A 11 8.28 -14.45 25.99
C SER A 11 7.89 -14.30 27.46
N GLU A 12 8.22 -15.31 28.28
CA GLU A 12 8.06 -15.32 29.76
C GLU A 12 9.00 -14.35 30.51
N GLY A 13 9.57 -13.35 29.83
CA GLY A 13 10.48 -12.37 30.43
C GLY A 13 9.77 -11.28 31.22
N GLU A 14 10.45 -10.67 32.20
CA GLU A 14 9.99 -9.44 32.85
C GLU A 14 9.87 -8.31 31.82
N MET A 15 8.64 -7.93 31.46
CA MET A 15 8.40 -6.72 30.68
C MET A 15 8.39 -5.50 31.60
N ARG A 16 8.89 -4.37 31.09
CA ARG A 16 8.92 -3.09 31.81
C ARG A 16 8.30 -2.00 30.95
N LEU A 17 7.53 -1.13 31.59
CA LEU A 17 6.99 0.09 30.99
C LEU A 17 7.73 1.29 31.57
N GLU A 18 8.33 2.09 30.69
CA GLU A 18 8.95 3.37 31.01
C GLU A 18 8.05 4.51 30.53
N VAL A 19 7.74 5.46 31.42
CA VAL A 19 6.98 6.66 31.10
C VAL A 19 7.83 7.88 31.38
N THR A 20 8.24 8.58 30.32
CA THR A 20 8.94 9.87 30.39
C THR A 20 7.93 11.00 30.39
N TRP A 21 7.86 11.74 31.49
CA TRP A 21 6.90 12.83 31.69
C TRP A 21 7.42 14.15 31.13
N PRO A 22 6.55 15.08 30.69
CA PRO A 22 6.95 16.38 30.15
C PRO A 22 7.84 17.22 31.08
N ARG A 23 7.78 16.97 32.40
CA ARG A 23 8.63 17.64 33.40
C ARG A 23 9.99 16.97 33.63
N GLY A 24 10.34 15.96 32.82
CA GLY A 24 11.61 15.24 32.89
C GLY A 24 11.66 14.17 33.99
N GLY A 25 10.55 13.87 34.66
CA GLY A 25 10.47 12.70 35.54
C GLY A 25 10.30 11.42 34.73
N VAL A 26 10.78 10.29 35.26
CA VAL A 26 10.55 8.97 34.66
C VAL A 26 9.84 8.08 35.67
N THR A 27 8.85 7.32 35.20
CA THR A 27 8.24 6.22 35.96
C THR A 27 8.57 4.90 35.27
N LEU A 28 9.16 3.96 36.00
CA LEU A 28 9.43 2.61 35.52
C LEU A 28 8.57 1.61 36.32
N ILE A 29 7.79 0.79 35.64
CA ILE A 29 6.98 -0.27 36.28
C ILE A 29 7.17 -1.60 35.57
N SER A 30 7.19 -2.70 36.32
CA SER A 30 7.10 -4.04 35.74
C SER A 30 5.67 -4.32 35.29
N VAL A 31 5.52 -4.88 34.10
CA VAL A 31 4.23 -5.16 33.47
C VAL A 31 4.16 -6.59 32.94
N ALA A 32 2.93 -7.06 32.79
CA ALA A 32 2.53 -8.29 32.13
C ALA A 32 1.61 -7.97 30.96
N ALA A 33 1.67 -8.79 29.91
CA ALA A 33 0.80 -8.71 28.73
C ALA A 33 -0.68 -8.84 29.12
N ASN A 34 -1.57 -8.35 28.24
CA ASN A 34 -3.03 -8.41 28.42
C ASN A 34 -3.53 -7.76 29.72
N ARG A 35 -2.93 -6.64 30.13
CA ARG A 35 -3.34 -5.87 31.31
C ARG A 35 -3.37 -4.37 31.03
N LEU A 36 -4.24 -3.67 31.75
CA LEU A 36 -4.34 -2.21 31.76
C LEU A 36 -3.57 -1.65 32.98
N TYR A 37 -2.72 -0.65 32.74
CA TYR A 37 -1.97 0.05 33.79
C TYR A 37 -2.34 1.53 33.77
N GLU A 38 -2.71 2.06 34.94
CA GLU A 38 -2.85 3.51 35.15
C GLU A 38 -1.56 4.03 35.80
N VAL A 39 -0.82 4.86 35.07
CA VAL A 39 0.44 5.45 35.56
C VAL A 39 0.26 6.95 35.76
N ARG A 40 0.64 7.47 36.94
CA ARG A 40 0.49 8.88 37.31
C ARG A 40 1.85 9.55 37.51
N GLU A 41 1.98 10.80 37.03
CA GLU A 41 3.21 11.60 37.14
C GLU A 41 3.66 11.81 38.59
N SER A 42 2.73 11.80 39.56
CA SER A 42 3.06 12.00 40.99
C SER A 42 4.03 10.95 41.56
N GLY A 43 4.17 9.79 40.92
CA GLY A 43 5.13 8.75 41.29
C GLY A 43 6.46 8.81 40.53
N ALA A 44 6.65 9.80 39.66
CA ALA A 44 7.83 9.91 38.82
C ALA A 44 9.07 10.26 39.64
N GLN A 45 10.15 9.51 39.44
CA GLN A 45 11.44 9.83 40.03
C GLN A 45 12.17 10.82 39.12
N ARG A 46 12.87 11.78 39.73
CA ARG A 46 13.77 12.67 38.98
C ARG A 46 15.01 11.85 38.61
N VAL A 47 15.13 11.50 37.34
CA VAL A 47 16.31 10.79 36.84
C VAL A 47 17.35 11.85 36.49
N PRO A 48 18.60 11.77 36.99
CA PRO A 48 19.70 12.56 36.43
C PRO A 48 19.82 12.22 34.94
N ASP A 49 20.18 13.19 34.09
CA ASP A 49 20.31 12.99 32.62
C ASP A 49 20.92 11.61 32.32
N VAL A 50 20.09 10.71 31.77
CA VAL A 50 20.51 9.35 31.46
C VAL A 50 21.54 9.46 30.34
N THR A 51 22.81 9.26 30.68
CA THR A 51 23.86 9.00 29.70
C THR A 51 23.50 7.71 28.98
N GLY A 52 22.91 7.85 27.79
CA GLY A 52 22.72 6.85 26.75
C GLY A 52 21.97 5.58 27.18
N SER A 53 20.71 5.43 26.76
CA SER A 53 20.14 4.09 26.60
C SER A 53 21.11 3.22 25.80
N PRO A 54 21.24 1.91 26.11
CA PRO A 54 22.04 1.03 25.28
C PRO A 54 21.50 1.15 23.85
N PHE A 55 22.35 1.63 22.95
CA PHE A 55 22.06 1.63 21.53
C PHE A 55 21.80 0.16 21.16
N VAL A 56 20.53 -0.18 20.93
CA VAL A 56 20.22 -1.37 20.14
C VAL A 56 20.75 -1.05 18.76
N GLU A 57 21.71 -1.83 18.29
CA GLU A 57 22.22 -1.70 16.94
C GLU A 57 21.03 -1.88 15.99
N ALA A 58 20.65 -0.78 15.33
CA ALA A 58 19.51 -0.81 14.43
C ALA A 58 19.85 -1.73 13.26
N ILE A 59 18.92 -2.61 12.89
CA ILE A 59 19.07 -3.50 11.73
C ILE A 59 19.08 -2.68 10.43
N PHE A 60 18.53 -1.45 10.47
CA PHE A 60 18.49 -0.50 9.37
C PHE A 60 19.16 0.83 9.73
N GLU A 61 19.80 1.45 8.75
CA GLU A 61 20.35 2.80 8.82
C GLU A 61 19.46 3.77 8.03
N ASP A 62 19.22 4.97 8.55
CA ASP A 62 18.53 6.03 7.81
C ASP A 62 19.50 6.68 6.81
N VAL A 63 19.29 6.38 5.53
CA VAL A 63 20.04 6.94 4.41
C VAL A 63 19.23 7.96 3.62
N SER A 64 18.12 8.49 4.15
CA SER A 64 17.23 9.40 3.41
C SER A 64 17.97 10.63 2.83
N SER A 65 19.00 11.11 3.52
CA SER A 65 19.84 12.22 3.06
C SER A 65 20.64 11.93 1.79
N SER A 66 20.88 10.66 1.44
CA SER A 66 21.60 10.29 0.21
C SER A 66 20.71 10.29 -1.02
N LEU A 67 19.39 10.33 -0.86
CA LEU A 67 18.45 10.27 -1.99
C LEU A 67 18.23 11.64 -2.65
N ASP A 68 18.47 12.75 -1.91
CA ASP A 68 18.16 14.14 -2.31
C ASP A 68 16.76 14.28 -2.95
N HIS A 69 15.80 13.46 -2.49
CA HIS A 69 14.46 13.41 -3.03
C HIS A 69 13.48 14.14 -2.12
N ARG A 70 12.59 14.93 -2.71
CA ARG A 70 11.46 15.51 -2.00
C ARG A 70 10.21 15.43 -2.85
N HIS A 71 9.29 14.58 -2.44
CA HIS A 71 7.96 14.50 -3.05
C HIS A 71 7.18 15.80 -2.78
N ARG A 72 6.48 16.29 -3.81
CA ARG A 72 5.69 17.53 -3.73
C ARG A 72 4.35 17.31 -4.39
N GLU A 73 3.32 17.36 -3.56
CA GLU A 73 1.94 17.28 -4.02
C GLU A 73 1.37 18.65 -4.38
N GLN A 74 0.43 18.64 -5.34
CA GLN A 74 -0.42 19.80 -5.56
C GLN A 74 -1.52 19.85 -4.48
N PRO A 75 -1.84 21.03 -3.93
CA PRO A 75 -2.96 21.15 -3.02
C PRO A 75 -4.28 20.82 -3.74
N PHE A 76 -4.99 19.80 -3.24
CA PHE A 76 -6.36 19.49 -3.65
C PHE A 76 -7.30 19.60 -2.44
N ALA A 77 -8.55 20.01 -2.66
CA ALA A 77 -9.51 20.30 -1.60
C ALA A 77 -10.47 19.13 -1.35
N ASP A 78 -9.95 17.97 -0.95
CA ASP A 78 -10.71 16.74 -0.69
C ASP A 78 -11.93 17.00 0.20
N LEU A 79 -11.72 17.66 1.34
CA LEU A 79 -12.77 17.91 2.34
C LEU A 79 -13.82 18.91 1.86
N ALA A 80 -13.52 19.73 0.87
CA ALA A 80 -14.52 20.57 0.23
C ALA A 80 -15.41 19.76 -0.73
N ARG A 81 -14.83 18.75 -1.39
CA ARG A 81 -15.56 17.82 -2.28
C ARG A 81 -16.35 16.77 -1.49
N GLN A 82 -15.77 16.25 -0.41
CA GLN A 82 -16.33 15.19 0.43
C GLN A 82 -15.99 15.48 1.91
N PRO A 83 -16.85 16.23 2.63
CA PRO A 83 -16.57 16.68 4.01
C PRO A 83 -16.44 15.56 5.05
N LEU A 84 -16.91 14.35 4.73
CA LEU A 84 -16.91 13.21 5.64
C LEU A 84 -15.69 12.31 5.49
N LEU A 85 -14.76 12.63 4.59
CA LEU A 85 -13.54 11.87 4.39
C LEU A 85 -12.70 11.79 5.69
N PRO A 86 -12.27 10.59 6.11
CA PRO A 86 -11.40 10.44 7.27
C PRO A 86 -9.96 10.92 6.99
N TYR A 87 -9.54 10.96 5.73
CA TYR A 87 -8.22 11.41 5.27
C TYR A 87 -8.30 11.82 3.77
N GLU A 88 -7.29 12.55 3.29
CA GLU A 88 -7.22 13.02 1.89
C GLU A 88 -6.87 11.85 0.96
N LEU A 89 -7.72 11.61 -0.05
CA LEU A 89 -7.53 10.58 -1.07
C LEU A 89 -6.64 11.06 -2.22
N SER A 90 -6.48 12.37 -2.36
CA SER A 90 -5.55 13.02 -3.30
C SER A 90 -4.07 12.96 -2.87
N ARG A 91 -3.75 12.36 -1.71
CA ARG A 91 -2.39 12.30 -1.14
C ARG A 91 -2.01 10.92 -0.64
N LEU A 92 -2.42 9.89 -1.37
CA LEU A 92 -2.08 8.50 -1.04
C LEU A 92 -0.68 8.10 -1.51
N GLY A 93 -0.04 8.95 -2.32
CA GLY A 93 1.28 8.71 -2.90
C GLY A 93 2.46 9.18 -2.04
N PRO A 94 3.69 8.96 -2.56
CA PRO A 94 3.98 8.27 -3.81
C PRO A 94 4.14 6.75 -3.64
N GLY A 95 3.72 5.99 -4.65
CA GLY A 95 4.17 4.60 -4.82
C GLY A 95 5.68 4.53 -5.10
N VAL A 96 6.30 3.42 -4.70
CA VAL A 96 7.73 3.16 -4.88
C VAL A 96 7.96 1.77 -5.45
N THR A 97 9.00 1.61 -6.26
CA THR A 97 9.42 0.29 -6.76
C THR A 97 10.93 0.22 -6.91
N TRP A 98 11.44 -1.01 -6.89
CA TRP A 98 12.83 -1.33 -7.14
C TRP A 98 12.93 -2.17 -8.41
N ALA A 99 13.75 -1.74 -9.36
CA ALA A 99 13.97 -2.46 -10.60
C ALA A 99 15.31 -2.08 -11.21
N ASP A 100 16.01 -3.05 -11.80
CA ASP A 100 17.20 -2.82 -12.60
C ASP A 100 16.77 -2.19 -13.95
N VAL A 101 16.68 -0.85 -14.00
CA VAL A 101 16.15 -0.13 -15.17
C VAL A 101 17.23 0.19 -16.20
N ASP A 102 18.49 0.28 -15.78
CA ASP A 102 19.62 0.56 -16.66
C ASP A 102 20.47 -0.68 -17.04
N ARG A 103 20.18 -1.83 -16.43
CA ARG A 103 20.73 -3.17 -16.74
C ARG A 103 22.17 -3.37 -16.32
N ASP A 104 22.58 -2.74 -15.22
CA ASP A 104 23.89 -2.95 -14.63
C ASP A 104 23.93 -4.11 -13.62
N GLY A 105 22.77 -4.63 -13.24
CA GLY A 105 22.62 -5.81 -12.40
C GLY A 105 22.32 -5.53 -10.93
N ASP A 106 22.12 -4.26 -10.54
CA ASP A 106 21.52 -3.92 -9.26
C ASP A 106 20.19 -3.14 -9.40
N PRO A 107 19.23 -3.32 -8.46
CA PRO A 107 17.97 -2.62 -8.54
C PRO A 107 18.12 -1.13 -8.26
N ASP A 108 17.48 -0.31 -9.10
CA ASP A 108 17.34 1.14 -8.95
C ASP A 108 16.06 1.48 -8.19
N LEU A 109 16.04 2.62 -7.50
CA LEU A 109 14.85 3.12 -6.81
C LEU A 109 14.05 4.06 -7.71
N ILE A 110 12.78 3.74 -7.90
CA ILE A 110 11.84 4.55 -8.66
C ILE A 110 10.68 4.99 -7.75
N ILE A 111 10.39 6.29 -7.77
CA ILE A 111 9.32 6.91 -6.98
C ILE A 111 8.33 7.58 -7.93
N ALA A 112 7.06 7.27 -7.75
CA ALA A 112 5.95 7.83 -8.50
C ALA A 112 5.85 9.36 -8.32
N ALA A 113 5.28 10.02 -9.32
CA ALA A 113 5.18 11.47 -9.38
C ALA A 113 3.77 11.96 -9.02
N ALA A 114 3.72 13.09 -8.33
CA ALA A 114 2.50 13.87 -8.25
C ALA A 114 2.15 14.49 -9.62
N GLN A 115 0.90 14.94 -9.76
CA GLN A 115 0.43 15.68 -10.94
C GLN A 115 1.38 16.85 -11.30
N GLY A 116 1.84 16.91 -12.55
CA GLY A 116 2.75 17.95 -13.04
C GLY A 116 4.22 17.78 -12.60
N GLY A 117 4.52 16.75 -11.81
CA GLY A 117 5.86 16.37 -11.39
C GLY A 117 6.58 15.46 -12.39
N ARG A 118 7.67 14.85 -11.92
CA ARG A 118 8.42 13.82 -12.67
C ARG A 118 8.64 12.61 -11.80
N THR A 119 8.63 11.42 -12.41
CA THR A 119 9.07 10.21 -11.70
C THR A 119 10.51 10.41 -11.26
N SER A 120 10.81 10.06 -10.01
CA SER A 120 12.19 10.13 -9.53
C SER A 120 12.83 8.78 -9.80
N VAL A 121 13.93 8.81 -10.54
CA VAL A 121 14.74 7.63 -10.81
C VAL A 121 16.09 7.85 -10.15
N LEU A 122 16.43 6.95 -9.25
CA LEU A 122 17.65 6.98 -8.43
C LEU A 122 18.44 5.73 -8.80
N LEU A 123 19.38 5.91 -9.72
CA LEU A 123 20.25 4.82 -10.16
C LEU A 123 21.14 4.39 -9.01
N ASN A 124 21.15 3.10 -8.70
CA ASN A 124 21.92 2.53 -7.61
C ASN A 124 23.29 2.07 -8.13
N ASP A 125 24.36 2.43 -7.42
CA ASP A 125 25.72 1.92 -7.67
C ASP A 125 26.29 1.47 -6.32
N GLY A 126 25.95 0.25 -5.91
CA GLY A 126 26.41 -0.33 -4.65
C GLY A 126 25.99 0.49 -3.41
N GLY A 127 24.76 0.99 -3.39
CA GLY A 127 24.18 1.80 -2.31
C GLY A 127 24.38 3.30 -2.47
N ARG A 128 25.00 3.76 -3.56
CA ARG A 128 25.10 5.18 -3.91
C ARG A 128 24.07 5.53 -4.96
N PHE A 129 23.21 6.50 -4.66
CA PHE A 129 22.12 6.88 -5.57
C PHE A 129 22.47 8.09 -6.43
N THR A 130 22.26 7.96 -7.74
CA THR A 130 22.36 9.05 -8.71
C THR A 130 21.01 9.37 -9.30
N SER A 131 20.50 10.57 -9.03
CA SER A 131 19.23 11.02 -9.61
C SER A 131 19.36 11.28 -11.11
N VAL A 132 18.46 10.68 -11.90
CA VAL A 132 18.34 10.95 -13.34
C VAL A 132 16.94 11.45 -13.69
N PRO A 133 16.78 12.26 -14.76
CA PRO A 133 15.47 12.76 -15.13
C PRO A 133 14.52 11.64 -15.57
N GLY A 134 13.48 11.41 -14.78
CA GLY A 134 12.36 10.53 -15.14
C GLY A 134 11.35 11.19 -16.08
N THR A 135 10.20 10.55 -16.22
CA THR A 135 9.10 10.97 -17.09
C THR A 135 8.21 11.98 -16.40
N THR A 136 7.72 12.96 -17.16
CA THR A 136 6.77 13.96 -16.66
C THR A 136 5.38 13.35 -16.54
N SER A 137 4.76 13.52 -15.36
CA SER A 137 3.41 13.05 -15.09
C SER A 137 2.36 14.12 -15.36
N LEU A 138 1.26 13.72 -16.00
CA LEU A 138 0.12 14.61 -16.28
C LEU A 138 -0.97 14.52 -15.20
N HIS A 139 -0.98 13.44 -14.42
CA HIS A 139 -1.96 13.13 -13.38
C HIS A 139 -1.25 12.63 -12.13
N ASP A 140 -1.98 12.53 -11.03
CA ASP A 140 -1.40 11.93 -9.83
C ASP A 140 -1.24 10.40 -9.98
N GLN A 141 -0.10 9.89 -9.52
CA GLN A 141 0.35 8.51 -9.72
C GLN A 141 0.29 7.75 -8.40
N THR A 142 -0.45 6.63 -8.39
CA THR A 142 -0.69 5.85 -7.18
C THR A 142 0.36 4.77 -6.98
N THR A 143 0.41 3.78 -7.88
CA THR A 143 1.39 2.69 -7.86
C THR A 143 2.27 2.77 -9.10
N ILE A 144 3.53 2.34 -8.99
CA ILE A 144 4.49 2.25 -10.08
C ILE A 144 5.14 0.87 -10.06
N LEU A 145 5.14 0.17 -11.19
CA LEU A 145 5.72 -1.17 -11.33
C LEU A 145 6.59 -1.25 -12.59
N PRO A 146 7.68 -2.03 -12.58
CA PRO A 146 8.46 -2.27 -13.79
C PRO A 146 7.73 -3.18 -14.78
N SER A 147 8.00 -2.98 -16.07
CA SER A 147 7.49 -3.84 -17.14
C SER A 147 8.56 -4.01 -18.22
N TRP A 148 8.72 -5.24 -18.69
CA TRP A 148 9.70 -5.60 -19.70
C TRP A 148 8.99 -5.99 -20.98
N ARG A 149 9.41 -5.39 -22.09
CA ARG A 149 8.88 -5.74 -23.41
C ARG A 149 10.01 -5.81 -24.42
N ALA A 150 10.19 -6.98 -25.05
CA ALA A 150 11.22 -7.18 -26.08
C ALA A 150 12.61 -6.65 -25.68
N GLY A 151 12.99 -6.83 -24.41
CA GLY A 151 14.26 -6.33 -23.90
C GLY A 151 14.31 -4.80 -23.75
N VAL A 152 13.18 -4.12 -23.54
CA VAL A 152 13.11 -2.71 -23.11
C VAL A 152 12.42 -2.66 -21.74
N VAL A 153 13.02 -1.92 -20.80
CA VAL A 153 12.40 -1.64 -19.50
C VAL A 153 11.49 -0.42 -19.64
N SER A 154 10.29 -0.53 -19.12
CA SER A 154 9.29 0.53 -19.00
C SER A 154 8.66 0.46 -17.61
N LEU A 155 7.80 1.41 -17.30
CA LEU A 155 7.09 1.47 -16.03
C LEU A 155 5.59 1.50 -16.30
N LEU A 156 4.83 0.70 -15.56
CA LEU A 156 3.37 0.75 -15.50
C LEU A 156 3.00 1.60 -14.30
N VAL A 157 2.08 2.53 -14.50
CA VAL A 157 1.66 3.47 -13.45
C VAL A 157 0.16 3.51 -13.34
N GLY A 158 -0.31 3.31 -12.11
CA GLY A 158 -1.70 3.53 -11.71
C GLY A 158 -1.97 5.01 -11.53
N ARG A 159 -3.17 5.45 -11.92
CA ARG A 159 -3.60 6.85 -11.85
C ARG A 159 -4.91 6.98 -11.09
N THR A 160 -4.99 8.02 -10.28
CA THR A 160 -6.25 8.40 -9.64
C THR A 160 -7.03 9.36 -10.54
N SER A 161 -8.36 9.23 -10.53
CA SER A 161 -9.28 10.20 -11.14
C SER A 161 -9.96 11.08 -10.09
N PHE A 162 -9.52 10.98 -8.83
CA PHE A 162 -10.12 11.68 -7.70
C PHE A 162 -10.00 13.21 -7.79
N ASP A 163 -8.87 13.67 -8.34
CA ASP A 163 -8.53 15.07 -8.59
C ASP A 163 -9.08 15.62 -9.92
N ALA A 164 -9.75 14.80 -10.73
CA ALA A 164 -10.32 15.22 -12.01
C ALA A 164 -11.29 16.40 -11.85
N GLU A 165 -11.14 17.39 -12.74
CA GLU A 165 -11.88 18.66 -12.74
C GLU A 165 -13.25 18.53 -13.41
N SER A 166 -13.46 17.48 -14.21
CA SER A 166 -14.73 17.23 -14.89
C SER A 166 -15.10 15.75 -14.95
N ALA A 167 -16.40 15.47 -15.08
CA ALA A 167 -16.89 14.11 -15.26
C ALA A 167 -16.52 13.50 -16.64
N ALA A 168 -16.13 14.34 -17.62
CA ALA A 168 -15.62 13.87 -18.90
C ALA A 168 -14.17 13.41 -18.77
N GLU A 169 -13.36 14.19 -18.06
CA GLU A 169 -11.98 13.82 -17.71
C GLU A 169 -11.93 12.54 -16.88
N ALA A 170 -12.72 12.45 -15.80
CA ALA A 170 -12.76 11.27 -14.94
C ALA A 170 -13.13 9.98 -15.68
N ARG A 171 -13.99 10.07 -16.72
CA ARG A 171 -14.38 8.92 -17.54
C ARG A 171 -13.38 8.60 -18.66
N GLY A 172 -12.65 9.61 -19.14
CA GLY A 172 -11.66 9.46 -20.22
C GLY A 172 -10.27 9.08 -19.72
N LEU A 173 -10.02 9.14 -18.41
CA LEU A 173 -8.73 8.83 -17.83
C LEU A 173 -8.48 7.31 -17.86
N ALA A 174 -7.47 6.87 -18.61
CA ALA A 174 -6.97 5.50 -18.49
C ALA A 174 -6.42 5.25 -17.07
N GLY A 175 -6.93 4.24 -16.36
CA GLY A 175 -6.49 3.98 -14.99
C GLY A 175 -5.02 3.56 -14.88
N VAL A 176 -4.46 2.99 -15.96
CA VAL A 176 -3.06 2.56 -16.02
C VAL A 176 -2.42 3.07 -17.31
N THR A 177 -1.22 3.65 -17.20
CA THR A 177 -0.39 4.06 -18.33
C THR A 177 0.98 3.42 -18.29
N ARG A 178 1.59 3.27 -19.47
CA ARG A 178 2.99 2.91 -19.62
C ARG A 178 3.83 4.15 -19.88
N LEU A 179 4.98 4.21 -19.23
CA LEU A 179 5.98 5.25 -19.40
C LEU A 179 7.38 4.69 -19.58
N ALA A 180 8.21 5.42 -20.32
CA ALA A 180 9.64 5.17 -20.33
C ALA A 180 10.18 5.44 -18.93
N TRP A 181 11.22 4.73 -18.47
CA TRP A 181 11.78 5.04 -17.16
C TRP A 181 12.59 6.35 -17.17
N ARG A 182 13.14 6.76 -18.33
CA ARG A 182 13.94 7.98 -18.48
C ARG A 182 13.39 8.93 -19.53
N GLY A 183 13.31 10.21 -19.16
CA GLY A 183 12.90 11.29 -20.05
C GLY A 183 11.47 11.13 -20.60
N GLY A 184 11.15 11.94 -21.60
CA GLY A 184 9.84 11.88 -22.28
C GLY A 184 8.64 12.33 -21.44
N SER A 185 7.47 11.99 -21.95
CA SER A 185 6.15 12.16 -21.33
C SER A 185 5.41 10.83 -21.39
N GLU A 186 4.42 10.64 -20.52
CA GLU A 186 3.51 9.49 -20.59
C GLU A 186 2.94 9.32 -21.99
N SER A 187 2.91 8.08 -22.51
CA SER A 187 2.68 7.87 -23.95
C SER A 187 1.64 6.81 -24.29
N GLU A 188 1.26 5.91 -23.38
CA GLU A 188 0.41 4.77 -23.77
C GLU A 188 -0.56 4.36 -22.65
N ALA A 189 -1.86 4.34 -22.96
CA ALA A 189 -2.86 3.72 -22.09
C ALA A 189 -2.74 2.19 -22.19
N VAL A 190 -2.78 1.52 -21.04
CA VAL A 190 -2.59 0.06 -20.97
C VAL A 190 -3.90 -0.70 -21.17
N ALA A 191 -5.03 -0.10 -20.82
CA ALA A 191 -6.36 -0.66 -21.01
C ALA A 191 -7.39 0.46 -21.16
N GLU A 192 -8.59 0.09 -21.58
CA GLU A 192 -9.69 1.03 -21.76
C GLU A 192 -10.02 1.78 -20.45
N PRO A 193 -10.35 3.08 -20.53
CA PRO A 193 -10.75 3.87 -19.37
C PRO A 193 -11.97 3.28 -18.66
N LEU A 194 -11.90 3.27 -17.33
CA LEU A 194 -13.04 3.02 -16.46
C LEU A 194 -13.14 4.18 -15.46
N LEU A 195 -14.35 4.46 -15.00
CA LEU A 195 -14.57 5.44 -13.94
C LEU A 195 -14.09 4.86 -12.60
N SER A 196 -12.78 4.87 -12.40
CA SER A 196 -12.09 4.26 -11.26
C SER A 196 -10.89 5.12 -10.86
N SER A 197 -10.73 5.38 -9.57
CA SER A 197 -9.45 5.81 -9.02
C SER A 197 -8.65 4.56 -8.70
N VAL A 198 -7.60 4.30 -9.46
CA VAL A 198 -6.76 3.10 -9.29
C VAL A 198 -5.95 3.21 -8.02
N GLY A 199 -6.06 2.21 -7.15
CA GLY A 199 -5.25 2.06 -5.95
C GLY A 199 -4.00 1.22 -6.22
N PRO A 200 -3.87 0.02 -5.62
CA PRO A 200 -2.70 -0.83 -5.80
C PRO A 200 -2.70 -1.48 -7.19
N LEU A 201 -1.50 -1.70 -7.70
CA LEU A 201 -1.23 -2.60 -8.80
C LEU A 201 -0.43 -3.80 -8.28
N ALA A 202 -0.64 -4.98 -8.87
CA ALA A 202 0.17 -6.16 -8.62
C ALA A 202 0.38 -6.94 -9.92
N GLN A 203 1.54 -7.58 -10.08
CA GLN A 203 1.89 -8.36 -11.27
C GLN A 203 2.31 -9.78 -10.90
N ALA A 204 1.89 -10.74 -11.73
CA ALA A 204 2.31 -12.14 -11.71
C ALA A 204 1.99 -12.77 -13.07
N ASP A 205 2.61 -13.90 -13.37
CA ASP A 205 2.26 -14.76 -14.53
C ASP A 205 1.07 -15.64 -14.12
N VAL A 206 -0.16 -15.17 -14.34
CA VAL A 206 -1.35 -15.81 -13.77
C VAL A 206 -1.91 -16.94 -14.64
N ASP A 207 -1.54 -17.00 -15.91
CA ASP A 207 -1.95 -18.07 -16.83
C ASP A 207 -0.80 -19.00 -17.25
N GLY A 208 0.42 -18.74 -16.79
CA GLY A 208 1.59 -19.61 -16.95
C GLY A 208 2.27 -19.48 -18.30
N ASP A 209 2.04 -18.39 -19.03
CA ASP A 209 2.63 -18.14 -20.35
C ASP A 209 4.01 -17.46 -20.30
N GLY A 210 4.42 -16.99 -19.11
CA GLY A 210 5.70 -16.35 -18.82
C GLY A 210 5.70 -14.83 -18.96
N ASP A 211 4.59 -14.22 -19.36
CA ASP A 211 4.38 -12.78 -19.35
C ASP A 211 3.72 -12.34 -18.02
N LEU A 212 4.16 -11.20 -17.47
CA LEU A 212 3.56 -10.69 -16.24
C LEU A 212 2.25 -9.96 -16.52
N ASP A 213 1.15 -10.56 -16.08
CA ASP A 213 -0.20 -10.01 -16.05
C ASP A 213 -0.34 -8.94 -14.97
N LEU A 214 -1.46 -8.21 -15.00
CA LEU A 214 -1.66 -7.06 -14.14
C LEU A 214 -3.03 -7.10 -13.46
N PHE A 215 -3.02 -7.18 -12.13
CA PHE A 215 -4.17 -6.81 -11.32
C PHE A 215 -4.19 -5.29 -11.09
N VAL A 216 -5.35 -4.69 -11.32
CA VAL A 216 -5.61 -3.26 -11.15
C VAL A 216 -6.68 -3.09 -10.07
N GLY A 217 -6.26 -2.72 -8.85
CA GLY A 217 -7.16 -2.51 -7.73
C GLY A 217 -7.97 -1.21 -7.87
N GLY A 218 -9.28 -1.34 -7.96
CA GLY A 218 -10.21 -0.20 -7.91
C GLY A 218 -10.38 0.27 -6.47
N ARG A 219 -10.10 1.56 -6.22
CA ARG A 219 -10.21 2.13 -4.87
C ARG A 219 -11.53 2.87 -4.69
N THR A 220 -11.74 3.96 -5.41
CA THR A 220 -12.94 4.81 -5.25
C THR A 220 -13.44 5.34 -6.59
N VAL A 221 -14.76 5.50 -6.70
CA VAL A 221 -15.37 6.25 -7.80
C VAL A 221 -15.29 7.75 -7.45
N PRO A 222 -14.67 8.60 -8.29
CA PRO A 222 -14.52 10.02 -7.99
C PRO A 222 -15.88 10.70 -7.81
N ALA A 223 -15.96 11.61 -6.83
CA ALA A 223 -17.18 12.31 -6.39
C ALA A 223 -18.24 11.49 -5.64
N PHE A 224 -18.10 10.17 -5.48
CA PHE A 224 -19.04 9.35 -4.69
C PHE A 224 -18.37 8.90 -3.38
N TYR A 225 -18.95 9.25 -2.23
CA TYR A 225 -18.32 9.05 -0.92
C TYR A 225 -18.88 7.86 -0.12
N PRO A 226 -18.01 6.90 0.23
CA PRO A 226 -17.05 6.28 -0.69
C PRO A 226 -17.77 5.15 -1.42
N LEU A 227 -17.86 5.27 -2.75
CA LEU A 227 -18.35 4.19 -3.60
C LEU A 227 -17.14 3.40 -4.12
N PRO A 228 -17.06 2.08 -3.86
CA PRO A 228 -16.01 1.23 -4.41
C PRO A 228 -15.96 1.29 -5.93
N ALA A 229 -14.75 1.34 -6.47
CA ALA A 229 -14.54 1.24 -7.91
C ALA A 229 -14.23 -0.21 -8.31
N THR A 230 -14.62 -0.58 -9.52
CA THR A 230 -14.32 -1.88 -10.12
C THR A 230 -12.81 -2.11 -10.20
N SER A 231 -12.37 -3.29 -9.75
CA SER A 231 -11.03 -3.81 -9.97
C SER A 231 -10.99 -4.66 -11.23
N ARG A 232 -9.81 -4.92 -11.77
CA ARG A 232 -9.63 -5.70 -13.01
C ARG A 232 -8.41 -6.60 -12.96
N LEU A 233 -8.45 -7.66 -13.74
CA LEU A 233 -7.29 -8.43 -14.15
C LEU A 233 -7.10 -8.26 -15.65
N LEU A 234 -5.88 -7.90 -16.04
CA LEU A 234 -5.45 -7.72 -17.41
C LEU A 234 -4.42 -8.80 -17.78
N ILE A 235 -4.71 -9.58 -18.82
CA ILE A 235 -3.76 -10.56 -19.38
C ILE A 235 -2.81 -9.87 -20.34
N ASN A 236 -1.52 -10.13 -20.17
CA ASN A 236 -0.45 -9.56 -20.95
C ASN A 236 0.04 -10.58 -22.00
N GLU A 237 -0.20 -10.29 -23.26
CA GLU A 237 0.41 -11.06 -24.36
C GLU A 237 1.48 -10.21 -25.04
N GLU A 238 2.76 -10.51 -24.80
CA GLU A 238 3.94 -9.85 -25.40
C GLU A 238 3.95 -8.31 -25.21
N GLY A 239 3.50 -7.85 -24.04
CA GLY A 239 3.39 -6.44 -23.68
C GLY A 239 2.09 -5.76 -24.12
N VAL A 240 1.09 -6.52 -24.56
CA VAL A 240 -0.25 -6.01 -24.88
C VAL A 240 -1.25 -6.54 -23.85
N TYR A 241 -1.80 -5.62 -23.05
CA TYR A 241 -2.73 -5.93 -21.97
C TYR A 241 -4.18 -5.95 -22.46
N ARG A 242 -4.97 -6.93 -22.01
CA ARG A 242 -6.41 -7.04 -22.31
C ARG A 242 -7.21 -7.43 -21.08
N ASP A 243 -8.42 -6.89 -20.98
CA ASP A 243 -9.37 -7.30 -19.94
C ASP A 243 -9.71 -8.79 -20.08
N THR A 244 -9.85 -9.46 -18.93
CA THR A 244 -10.32 -10.85 -18.85
C THR A 244 -11.83 -10.95 -18.79
N GLU A 245 -12.36 -12.16 -19.00
CA GLU A 245 -13.76 -12.50 -18.69
C GLU A 245 -13.95 -12.84 -17.20
N GLN A 246 -12.93 -12.69 -16.36
CA GLN A 246 -13.02 -12.92 -14.91
C GLN A 246 -14.08 -12.00 -14.30
N THR A 247 -14.97 -12.59 -13.51
CA THR A 247 -16.02 -11.88 -12.77
C THR A 247 -15.73 -11.92 -11.27
N GLY A 248 -16.41 -11.08 -10.49
CA GLY A 248 -16.22 -11.02 -9.03
C GLY A 248 -15.18 -9.99 -8.58
N PHE A 249 -14.65 -9.18 -9.50
CA PHE A 249 -13.76 -8.06 -9.20
C PHE A 249 -14.46 -6.68 -9.22
N GLU A 250 -15.76 -6.66 -9.49
CA GLU A 250 -16.57 -5.43 -9.60
C GLU A 250 -16.85 -4.79 -8.23
N ASP A 251 -17.05 -5.60 -7.19
CA ASP A 251 -17.52 -5.16 -5.86
C ASP A 251 -16.59 -5.59 -4.72
N LEU A 252 -15.27 -5.45 -4.93
CA LEU A 252 -14.28 -5.85 -3.93
C LEU A 252 -14.22 -4.93 -2.71
N GLY A 253 -14.72 -3.71 -2.82
CA GLY A 253 -14.61 -2.67 -1.79
C GLY A 253 -13.48 -1.68 -2.10
N LEU A 254 -13.04 -0.93 -1.10
CA LEU A 254 -11.98 0.07 -1.26
C LEU A 254 -10.60 -0.61 -1.22
N VAL A 255 -10.16 -1.18 -2.34
CA VAL A 255 -8.89 -1.93 -2.38
C VAL A 255 -7.72 -0.99 -2.06
N SER A 256 -6.91 -1.37 -1.08
CA SER A 256 -5.78 -0.58 -0.54
C SER A 256 -4.43 -1.26 -0.69
N GLY A 257 -4.41 -2.58 -0.84
CA GLY A 257 -3.22 -3.36 -1.13
C GLY A 257 -3.57 -4.61 -1.92
N ALA A 258 -2.63 -5.06 -2.75
CA ALA A 258 -2.76 -6.27 -3.53
C ALA A 258 -1.38 -6.94 -3.61
N VAL A 259 -1.35 -8.26 -3.48
CA VAL A 259 -0.13 -9.07 -3.67
C VAL A 259 -0.53 -10.38 -4.32
N PHE A 260 0.28 -10.83 -5.27
CA PHE A 260 0.22 -12.19 -5.79
C PHE A 260 1.16 -13.08 -5.00
N THR A 261 0.70 -14.27 -4.61
CA THR A 261 1.45 -15.22 -3.79
C THR A 261 0.88 -16.61 -3.95
N ASP A 262 1.71 -17.65 -3.97
CA ASP A 262 1.25 -19.05 -3.94
C ASP A 262 0.86 -19.40 -2.50
N ILE A 263 -0.41 -19.22 -2.14
CA ILE A 263 -0.88 -19.32 -0.76
C ILE A 263 -1.30 -20.74 -0.39
N ASP A 264 -1.68 -21.55 -1.39
CA ASP A 264 -2.06 -22.95 -1.19
C ASP A 264 -0.99 -23.96 -1.65
N ASN A 265 0.15 -23.47 -2.14
CA ASN A 265 1.34 -24.22 -2.52
C ASN A 265 1.09 -25.17 -3.69
N ASP A 266 0.31 -24.72 -4.68
CA ASP A 266 0.02 -25.44 -5.92
C ASP A 266 0.87 -24.95 -7.11
N GLY A 267 1.58 -23.84 -6.95
CA GLY A 267 2.47 -23.24 -7.92
C GLY A 267 1.83 -22.12 -8.77
N ASP A 268 0.52 -21.92 -8.69
CA ASP A 268 -0.17 -20.80 -9.34
C ASP A 268 -0.14 -19.56 -8.42
N PRO A 269 0.04 -18.34 -8.96
CA PRO A 269 0.01 -17.14 -8.13
C PRO A 269 -1.42 -16.75 -7.75
N ASP A 270 -1.79 -16.99 -6.49
CA ASP A 270 -3.06 -16.55 -5.90
C ASP A 270 -3.07 -15.06 -5.59
N LEU A 271 -4.25 -14.46 -5.45
CA LEU A 271 -4.41 -13.03 -5.19
C LEU A 271 -4.91 -12.77 -3.78
N ALA A 272 -4.13 -12.01 -3.00
CA ALA A 272 -4.53 -11.53 -1.67
C ALA A 272 -4.69 -10.00 -1.67
N LEU A 273 -5.79 -9.51 -1.11
CA LEU A 273 -6.15 -8.09 -1.12
C LEU A 273 -6.39 -7.56 0.30
N ALA A 274 -5.88 -6.37 0.56
CA ALA A 274 -6.32 -5.52 1.66
C ALA A 274 -7.47 -4.64 1.18
N VAL A 275 -8.62 -4.70 1.87
CA VAL A 275 -9.79 -3.87 1.56
C VAL A 275 -10.11 -2.99 2.75
N GLU A 276 -10.09 -1.68 2.54
CA GLU A 276 -10.47 -0.74 3.58
C GLU A 276 -11.98 -0.78 3.82
N TRP A 277 -12.38 -0.76 5.10
CA TRP A 277 -13.75 -1.02 5.57
C TRP A 277 -14.28 -2.43 5.23
N GLY A 278 -13.41 -3.30 4.72
CA GLY A 278 -13.72 -4.67 4.34
C GLY A 278 -12.76 -5.67 4.98
N PRO A 279 -12.82 -6.94 4.55
CA PRO A 279 -11.90 -7.97 5.01
C PRO A 279 -10.57 -7.94 4.24
N ILE A 280 -9.61 -8.75 4.70
CA ILE A 280 -8.62 -9.30 3.77
C ILE A 280 -9.35 -10.27 2.85
N ARG A 281 -9.24 -10.09 1.54
CA ARG A 281 -9.82 -11.03 0.56
C ARG A 281 -8.74 -11.93 -0.01
N LEU A 282 -9.12 -13.15 -0.33
CA LEU A 282 -8.22 -14.16 -0.91
C LEU A 282 -8.91 -14.86 -2.06
N PHE A 283 -8.22 -14.97 -3.19
CA PHE A 283 -8.69 -15.61 -4.40
C PHE A 283 -7.68 -16.64 -4.85
N LEU A 284 -8.10 -17.90 -4.96
CA LEU A 284 -7.24 -18.94 -5.51
C LEU A 284 -7.24 -18.86 -7.04
N ASN A 285 -6.07 -18.93 -7.64
CA ASN A 285 -5.89 -18.99 -9.07
C ASN A 285 -5.92 -20.45 -9.54
N GLN A 286 -6.55 -20.69 -10.69
CA GLN A 286 -6.52 -21.99 -11.36
C GLN A 286 -6.35 -21.73 -12.85
N GLY A 287 -5.09 -21.54 -13.29
CA GLY A 287 -4.75 -21.20 -14.68
C GLY A 287 -5.49 -19.97 -15.22
N GLY A 288 -5.44 -18.85 -14.49
CA GLY A 288 -6.01 -17.56 -14.86
C GLY A 288 -7.45 -17.33 -14.41
N THR A 289 -8.11 -18.34 -13.81
CA THR A 289 -9.46 -18.22 -13.24
C THR A 289 -9.39 -18.10 -11.73
N PHE A 290 -9.92 -17.00 -11.18
CA PHE A 290 -9.86 -16.70 -9.75
C PHE A 290 -11.16 -17.06 -9.03
N THR A 291 -11.03 -17.77 -7.90
CA THR A 291 -12.15 -18.15 -7.02
C THR A 291 -12.00 -17.50 -5.65
N ASP A 292 -12.97 -16.69 -5.22
CA ASP A 292 -13.00 -16.10 -3.88
C ASP A 292 -13.14 -17.20 -2.80
N VAL A 293 -12.11 -17.34 -1.96
CA VAL A 293 -12.08 -18.28 -0.83
C VAL A 293 -12.12 -17.59 0.53
N THR A 294 -12.34 -16.27 0.55
CA THR A 294 -12.30 -15.40 1.73
C THR A 294 -13.18 -15.94 2.88
N GLU A 295 -14.42 -16.35 2.58
CA GLU A 295 -15.34 -16.90 3.60
C GLU A 295 -14.90 -18.29 4.05
N ARG A 296 -14.57 -19.17 3.11
CA ARG A 296 -14.15 -20.56 3.38
C ARG A 296 -12.92 -20.60 4.30
N TRP A 297 -12.04 -19.62 4.19
CA TRP A 297 -10.81 -19.52 4.98
C TRP A 297 -10.96 -18.66 6.25
N GLY A 298 -12.19 -18.21 6.56
CA GLY A 298 -12.49 -17.49 7.80
C GLY A 298 -12.00 -16.03 7.83
N LEU A 299 -11.62 -15.47 6.68
CA LEU A 299 -11.13 -14.09 6.58
C LEU A 299 -12.27 -13.06 6.47
N ALA A 300 -13.47 -13.49 6.06
CA ALA A 300 -14.61 -12.60 5.86
C ALA A 300 -15.01 -11.79 7.12
N SER A 301 -14.79 -12.34 8.32
CA SER A 301 -15.07 -11.63 9.57
C SER A 301 -13.95 -10.69 10.03
N LEU A 302 -12.78 -10.75 9.40
CA LEU A 302 -11.61 -9.93 9.75
C LEU A 302 -11.68 -8.57 9.07
N THR A 303 -12.72 -7.80 9.39
CA THR A 303 -12.94 -6.48 8.80
C THR A 303 -12.11 -5.41 9.49
N GLY A 304 -11.70 -4.40 8.73
CA GLY A 304 -11.00 -3.27 9.32
C GLY A 304 -10.58 -2.20 8.32
N LEU A 305 -9.79 -1.25 8.82
CA LEU A 305 -9.14 -0.21 8.02
C LEU A 305 -7.79 -0.75 7.53
N TRP A 306 -7.84 -1.79 6.70
CA TRP A 306 -6.65 -2.37 6.08
C TRP A 306 -6.02 -1.35 5.12
N ARG A 307 -4.69 -1.25 5.13
CA ARG A 307 -3.91 -0.23 4.39
C ARG A 307 -2.94 -0.82 3.39
N GLY A 308 -2.52 -2.05 3.58
CA GLY A 308 -1.56 -2.74 2.72
C GLY A 308 -1.49 -4.22 3.06
N ILE A 309 -0.93 -4.99 2.15
CA ILE A 309 -0.73 -6.44 2.28
C ILE A 309 0.54 -6.83 1.52
N THR A 310 1.28 -7.79 2.06
CA THR A 310 2.43 -8.44 1.43
C THR A 310 2.49 -9.89 1.89
N SER A 311 3.36 -10.70 1.29
CA SER A 311 3.55 -12.09 1.64
C SER A 311 5.03 -12.49 1.70
N GLY A 312 5.29 -13.59 2.40
CA GLY A 312 6.60 -14.22 2.46
C GLY A 312 6.59 -15.38 3.45
N ASP A 313 7.50 -16.33 3.28
CA ASP A 313 7.72 -17.44 4.22
C ASP A 313 8.50 -16.93 5.44
N LEU A 314 7.79 -16.52 6.50
CA LEU A 314 8.40 -15.85 7.66
C LEU A 314 8.93 -16.83 8.71
N ASP A 315 8.37 -18.04 8.75
CA ASP A 315 8.79 -19.09 9.68
C ASP A 315 9.70 -20.16 9.04
N GLY A 316 9.91 -20.09 7.72
CA GLY A 316 10.85 -20.92 6.98
C GLY A 316 10.31 -22.32 6.69
N ASP A 317 8.99 -22.49 6.65
CA ASP A 317 8.35 -23.79 6.49
C ASP A 317 7.88 -24.09 5.06
N GLY A 318 8.18 -23.18 4.13
CA GLY A 318 7.87 -23.29 2.72
C GLY A 318 6.43 -22.94 2.36
N ARG A 319 5.61 -22.46 3.31
CA ARG A 319 4.29 -21.89 3.02
C ARG A 319 4.33 -20.37 3.16
N MET A 320 3.63 -19.67 2.29
CA MET A 320 3.61 -18.21 2.32
C MET A 320 2.73 -17.72 3.47
N ASP A 321 3.26 -16.78 4.27
CA ASP A 321 2.49 -16.02 5.24
C ASP A 321 1.98 -14.72 4.63
N LEU A 322 0.86 -14.21 5.13
CA LEU A 322 0.36 -12.88 4.79
C LEU A 322 0.65 -11.89 5.92
N VAL A 323 1.24 -10.75 5.57
CA VAL A 323 1.40 -9.60 6.47
C VAL A 323 0.52 -8.48 5.96
N ALA A 324 -0.44 -8.05 6.78
CA ALA A 324 -1.34 -6.94 6.45
C ALA A 324 -1.23 -5.82 7.48
N THR A 325 -1.33 -4.58 7.00
CA THR A 325 -1.32 -3.39 7.86
C THR A 325 -2.73 -2.88 8.09
N ASN A 326 -3.04 -2.52 9.34
CA ASN A 326 -4.34 -2.01 9.75
C ASN A 326 -4.16 -0.75 10.59
N GLU A 327 -5.05 0.23 10.43
CA GLU A 327 -5.06 1.42 11.28
C GLU A 327 -5.35 1.09 12.76
N GLY A 328 -6.07 -0.01 13.00
CA GLY A 328 -6.39 -0.52 14.33
C GLY A 328 -7.16 0.50 15.17
N LEU A 329 -6.92 0.45 16.49
CA LEU A 329 -7.54 1.37 17.46
C LEU A 329 -6.67 2.59 17.78
N ASN A 330 -5.55 2.77 17.07
CA ASN A 330 -4.62 3.88 17.26
C ASN A 330 -5.04 5.13 16.47
N SER A 331 -6.33 5.34 16.30
CA SER A 331 -6.91 6.47 15.60
C SER A 331 -7.95 7.18 16.46
N ARG A 332 -8.47 8.31 15.96
CA ARG A 332 -9.61 8.99 16.60
C ARG A 332 -10.93 8.21 16.43
N LEU A 333 -10.93 7.21 15.56
CA LEU A 333 -12.08 6.36 15.29
C LEU A 333 -12.04 5.16 16.24
N VAL A 334 -12.73 5.29 17.38
CA VAL A 334 -12.78 4.23 18.40
C VAL A 334 -13.93 3.27 18.10
N THR A 335 -13.66 1.97 18.12
CA THR A 335 -14.66 0.90 17.94
C THR A 335 -14.46 -0.23 18.95
N SER A 336 -15.51 -1.01 19.19
CA SER A 336 -15.51 -2.20 20.03
C SER A 336 -16.51 -3.24 19.49
N PRO A 337 -16.46 -4.51 19.92
CA PRO A 337 -17.40 -5.53 19.45
C PRO A 337 -18.89 -5.20 19.68
N ASP A 338 -19.20 -4.39 20.69
CA ASP A 338 -20.54 -3.88 21.01
C ASP A 338 -20.87 -2.53 20.34
N ARG A 339 -19.88 -1.87 19.73
CA ARG A 339 -20.02 -0.58 19.03
C ARG A 339 -19.13 -0.55 17.78
N LEU A 340 -19.62 -1.21 16.74
CA LEU A 340 -18.96 -1.25 15.45
C LEU A 340 -18.92 0.15 14.82
N LEU A 341 -17.77 0.51 14.30
CA LEU A 341 -17.62 1.66 13.43
C LEU A 341 -18.17 1.27 12.06
N THR A 342 -19.22 1.95 11.63
CA THR A 342 -19.88 1.68 10.35
C THR A 342 -19.71 2.88 9.42
N LEU A 343 -19.31 2.58 8.19
CA LEU A 343 -19.38 3.51 7.08
C LEU A 343 -20.74 3.34 6.40
N VAL A 344 -21.50 4.42 6.30
CA VAL A 344 -22.80 4.43 5.61
C VAL A 344 -22.72 5.45 4.48
N HIS A 345 -23.00 4.98 3.26
CA HIS A 345 -23.21 5.83 2.10
C HIS A 345 -24.60 5.50 1.50
N GLY A 346 -25.31 6.51 1.03
CA GLY A 346 -26.66 6.39 0.48
C GLY A 346 -27.17 7.73 -0.01
N ASP A 347 -28.16 7.69 -0.89
CA ASP A 347 -28.78 8.87 -1.51
C ASP A 347 -29.81 9.56 -0.61
#